data_AF-A0A8H3GX39-F1
#
_entry.id   AF-A0A8H3GX39-F1
#
_cell.length_a   1.000
_cell.length_b   1.000
_cell.length_c   1.000
_cell.angle_alpha   90.00
_cell.angle_beta   90.00
_cell.angle_gamma   90.00
#
_symmetry.space_group_name_H-M   'P 1'
#
loop_
_entity.id
_entity.type
_entity.pdbx_description
1 polymer ?
#
loop_
_entity_poly.entity_id
_entity_poly.type
_entity_poly.pdbx_seq_one_letter_code
_entity_poly.pdbx_strand_id
1 'polypeptide(L)'
;MSNFDTPQRITLSADATRAGLEAIQKLSRLGAERNTPAFKRLAQSIDLTAIDSAFRLSSDPQTIRHLVKNGPAIMKGCIRFMRATIVRDSSITSLQNPSFECTYNCFRLLVATLNLCLLDKCNELDGALVGYKRFTYYNMHTVISVALSQMIETQAKISGAGGDCDSIFGWSPSTSRIRRTPLITQDDTLDLLNLLWDFRKGLLKAMLLTSPPGLSGLMFLFLRSVINQPSLRAQDWELIKCKLHELALRYMLIGYPAEHWNQHDVMGEILDQIDSSDGVWSMQPKYVDAEDSRCIVQAFIDLISSHTQKSFPMNTPYILYRLVVLSIDYSSQDLLAEVMESSIHYAWFFVIRVQGRVDMTPFVQGLFRSFIMFLHPPHNAPYEIIDVTQEQLITAFYRADLLDLVARFIAELKPGPRISSPLFVWGLTQSLKRTLPLVCVATIDVPHFLHTTMFTKDPDMGVQIATKTGYIATIVAKQ
;
A
#
# COMPACT_ATOMS: atom_id res chain seq x y z
N MET A 1 -19.17 -1.40 -17.41
CA MET A 1 -20.04 -1.61 -16.23
C MET A 1 -20.40 -3.08 -16.18
N SER A 2 -19.65 -3.88 -15.42
CA SER A 2 -19.93 -5.30 -15.18
C SER A 2 -21.14 -5.44 -14.25
N ASN A 3 -22.01 -6.42 -14.52
CA ASN A 3 -23.02 -6.86 -13.56
C ASN A 3 -22.34 -7.17 -12.23
N PHE A 4 -22.63 -6.39 -11.18
CA PHE A 4 -22.25 -6.76 -9.84
C PHE A 4 -23.14 -7.94 -9.43
N ASP A 5 -22.62 -9.15 -9.56
CA ASP A 5 -23.22 -10.32 -8.92
C ASP A 5 -23.37 -9.99 -7.43
N THR A 6 -24.62 -9.90 -6.98
CA THR A 6 -24.94 -9.69 -5.57
C THR A 6 -24.22 -10.79 -4.77
N PRO A 7 -23.36 -10.47 -3.79
CA PRO A 7 -22.60 -11.50 -3.07
C PRO A 7 -23.55 -12.52 -2.46
N GLN A 8 -23.55 -13.74 -2.99
CA GLN A 8 -24.40 -14.80 -2.48
C GLN A 8 -23.89 -15.22 -1.12
N ARG A 9 -24.77 -15.19 -0.11
CA ARG A 9 -24.47 -15.80 1.19
C ARG A 9 -24.22 -17.28 0.99
N ILE A 10 -23.04 -17.73 1.40
CA ILE A 10 -22.64 -19.12 1.29
C ILE A 10 -23.18 -19.86 2.52
N THR A 11 -24.06 -20.83 2.29
CA THR A 11 -24.39 -21.87 3.25
C THR A 11 -23.75 -23.16 2.75
N LEU A 12 -22.88 -23.76 3.54
CA LEU A 12 -22.17 -24.97 3.11
C LEU A 12 -23.05 -26.21 3.25
N SER A 13 -22.93 -27.12 2.29
CA SER A 13 -23.51 -28.46 2.41
C SER A 13 -22.78 -29.25 3.50
N ALA A 14 -23.41 -30.31 4.04
CA ALA A 14 -22.78 -31.17 5.03
C ALA A 14 -21.46 -31.78 4.53
N ASP A 15 -21.39 -32.14 3.24
CA ASP A 15 -20.18 -32.66 2.61
C ASP A 15 -19.07 -31.61 2.50
N ALA A 16 -19.40 -30.39 2.10
CA ALA A 16 -18.45 -29.28 2.03
C ALA A 16 -17.91 -28.93 3.42
N THR A 17 -18.79 -28.91 4.43
CA THR A 17 -18.40 -28.70 5.83
C THR A 17 -17.44 -29.79 6.32
N ARG A 18 -17.74 -31.06 6.04
CA ARG A 18 -16.87 -32.19 6.41
C ARG A 18 -15.51 -32.09 5.72
N ALA A 19 -15.47 -31.83 4.42
CA ALA A 19 -14.23 -31.68 3.65
C ALA A 19 -13.36 -30.53 4.20
N GLY A 20 -13.97 -29.39 4.51
CA GLY A 20 -13.28 -28.27 5.14
C GLY A 20 -12.70 -28.60 6.52
N LEU A 21 -13.46 -29.32 7.36
CA LEU A 21 -13.02 -29.71 8.69
C LEU A 21 -11.85 -30.71 8.64
N GLU A 22 -11.89 -31.66 7.71
CA GLU A 22 -10.77 -32.58 7.46
C GLU A 22 -9.51 -31.82 7.00
N ALA A 23 -9.68 -30.84 6.10
CA ALA A 23 -8.57 -30.01 5.64
C ALA A 23 -7.96 -29.15 6.76
N ILE A 24 -8.78 -28.51 7.60
CA ILE A 24 -8.34 -27.80 8.81
C ILE A 24 -7.58 -28.74 9.75
N GLN A 25 -8.04 -29.99 9.91
CA GLN A 25 -7.37 -30.96 10.76
C GLN A 25 -6.00 -31.35 10.18
N LYS A 26 -5.88 -31.55 8.86
CA LYS A 26 -4.60 -31.81 8.20
C LYS A 26 -3.61 -30.65 8.39
N LEU A 27 -4.05 -29.41 8.18
CA LEU A 27 -3.23 -28.21 8.41
C LEU A 27 -2.82 -28.08 9.89
N SER A 28 -3.73 -28.29 10.82
CA SER A 28 -3.43 -28.25 12.26
C SER A 28 -2.39 -29.29 12.66
N ARG A 29 -2.49 -30.52 12.11
CA ARG A 29 -1.49 -31.58 12.31
C ARG A 29 -0.13 -31.17 11.74
N LEU A 30 -0.10 -30.55 10.56
CA LEU A 30 1.12 -30.04 9.95
C LEU A 30 1.80 -28.99 10.86
N GLY A 31 1.01 -28.17 11.56
CA GLY A 31 1.51 -27.22 12.56
C GLY A 31 2.26 -27.89 13.72
N ALA A 32 1.85 -29.09 14.13
CA ALA A 32 2.41 -29.84 15.27
C ALA A 32 3.56 -30.80 14.89
N GLU A 33 3.58 -31.31 13.67
CA GLU A 33 4.53 -32.33 13.20
C GLU A 33 5.99 -31.82 13.22
N ARG A 34 7.02 -32.62 13.51
CA ARG A 34 8.41 -32.12 13.39
C ARG A 34 8.86 -32.07 11.92
N ASN A 35 9.91 -31.34 11.57
CA ASN A 35 10.45 -31.28 10.18
C ASN A 35 11.09 -32.62 9.77
N THR A 36 10.26 -33.64 9.57
CA THR A 36 10.61 -35.04 9.28
C THR A 36 10.13 -35.43 7.88
N PRO A 37 10.48 -36.62 7.37
CA PRO A 37 9.86 -37.15 6.16
C PRO A 37 8.32 -37.25 6.24
N ALA A 38 7.76 -37.41 7.45
CA ALA A 38 6.31 -37.39 7.66
C ALA A 38 5.71 -36.01 7.39
N PHE A 39 6.38 -34.93 7.82
CA PHE A 39 6.00 -33.56 7.48
C PHE A 39 5.97 -33.33 5.96
N LYS A 40 6.99 -33.77 5.23
CA LYS A 40 7.03 -33.61 3.77
C LYS A 40 5.87 -34.33 3.08
N ARG A 41 5.57 -35.57 3.49
CA ARG A 41 4.42 -36.33 2.97
C ARG A 41 3.08 -35.66 3.30
N LEU A 42 2.93 -35.16 4.53
CA LEU A 42 1.71 -34.46 4.94
C LEU A 42 1.52 -33.16 4.16
N ALA A 43 2.57 -32.35 4.00
CA ALA A 43 2.53 -31.14 3.18
C ALA A 43 2.18 -31.45 1.71
N GLN A 44 2.73 -32.51 1.14
CA GLN A 44 2.39 -32.96 -0.22
C GLN A 44 0.94 -33.46 -0.37
N SER A 45 0.30 -33.88 0.72
CA SER A 45 -1.09 -34.34 0.71
C SER A 45 -2.13 -33.22 0.83
N ILE A 46 -1.68 -31.98 1.03
CA ILE A 46 -2.53 -30.78 1.09
C ILE A 46 -2.46 -30.12 -0.28
N ASP A 47 -3.54 -30.25 -1.03
CA ASP A 47 -3.71 -29.64 -2.35
C ASP A 47 -4.57 -28.37 -2.27
N LEU A 48 -4.70 -27.69 -3.41
CA LEU A 48 -5.50 -26.46 -3.53
C LEU A 48 -6.96 -26.70 -3.11
N THR A 49 -7.55 -27.84 -3.47
CA THR A 49 -8.94 -28.19 -3.13
C THR A 49 -9.16 -28.34 -1.63
N ALA A 50 -8.19 -28.91 -0.90
CA ALA A 50 -8.25 -28.99 0.55
C ALA A 50 -8.19 -27.59 1.17
N ILE A 51 -7.32 -26.71 0.68
CA ILE A 51 -7.20 -25.35 1.19
C ILE A 51 -8.45 -24.52 0.88
N ASP A 52 -9.00 -24.61 -0.34
CA ASP A 52 -10.26 -23.92 -0.68
C ASP A 52 -11.42 -24.42 0.20
N SER A 53 -11.50 -25.73 0.44
CA SER A 53 -12.51 -26.32 1.34
C SER A 53 -12.37 -25.78 2.77
N ALA A 54 -11.14 -25.65 3.29
CA ALA A 54 -10.89 -25.05 4.59
C ALA A 54 -11.21 -23.55 4.61
N PHE A 55 -10.85 -22.82 3.55
CA PHE A 55 -11.11 -21.38 3.43
C PHE A 55 -12.61 -21.08 3.40
N ARG A 56 -13.43 -21.88 2.69
CA ARG A 56 -14.89 -21.73 2.65
C ARG A 56 -15.54 -21.80 4.03
N LEU A 57 -14.98 -22.55 4.98
CA LEU A 57 -15.49 -22.58 6.37
C LEU A 57 -15.42 -21.22 7.07
N SER A 58 -14.53 -20.33 6.62
CA SER A 58 -14.42 -18.98 7.17
C SER A 58 -15.45 -18.01 6.60
N SER A 59 -16.13 -18.41 5.52
CA SER A 59 -17.22 -17.66 4.91
C SER A 59 -18.60 -18.04 5.46
N ASP A 60 -18.73 -19.19 6.12
CA ASP A 60 -20.00 -19.68 6.70
C ASP A 60 -20.09 -19.39 8.21
N PRO A 61 -21.06 -18.56 8.65
CA PRO A 61 -21.27 -18.23 10.06
C PRO A 61 -21.46 -19.42 11.00
N GLN A 62 -21.92 -20.57 10.50
CA GLN A 62 -22.11 -21.76 11.32
C GLN A 62 -20.79 -22.47 11.64
N THR A 63 -19.78 -22.33 10.77
CA THR A 63 -18.54 -23.08 10.88
C THR A 63 -17.36 -22.28 11.43
N ILE A 64 -17.44 -20.93 11.44
CA ILE A 64 -16.34 -20.07 11.91
C ILE A 64 -15.84 -20.38 13.32
N ARG A 65 -16.70 -20.89 14.21
CA ARG A 65 -16.30 -21.21 15.60
C ARG A 65 -15.32 -22.39 15.63
N HIS A 66 -15.35 -23.28 14.63
CA HIS A 66 -14.35 -24.32 14.48
C HIS A 66 -12.96 -23.77 14.12
N LEU A 67 -12.92 -22.72 13.29
CA LEU A 67 -11.67 -22.01 12.95
C LEU A 67 -11.10 -21.30 14.18
N VAL A 68 -11.93 -20.57 14.92
CA VAL A 68 -11.51 -19.89 16.17
C VAL A 68 -10.93 -20.88 17.18
N LYS A 69 -11.64 -22.00 17.44
CA LYS A 69 -11.22 -23.01 18.41
C LYS A 69 -9.85 -23.63 18.08
N ASN A 70 -9.57 -23.86 16.80
CA ASN A 70 -8.31 -24.46 16.34
C ASN A 70 -7.31 -23.43 15.82
N GLY A 71 -7.60 -22.13 15.96
CA GLY A 71 -6.92 -21.06 15.25
C GLY A 71 -5.40 -21.08 15.34
N PRO A 72 -4.80 -21.15 16.56
CA PRO A 72 -3.36 -21.20 16.69
C PRO A 72 -2.70 -22.36 15.94
N ALA A 73 -3.31 -23.55 15.96
CA ALA A 73 -2.79 -24.72 15.25
C ALA A 73 -2.92 -24.57 13.73
N ILE A 74 -4.04 -24.01 13.25
CA ILE A 74 -4.26 -23.73 11.83
C ILE A 74 -3.25 -22.71 11.31
N MET A 75 -3.11 -21.56 11.99
CA MET A 75 -2.19 -20.50 11.58
C MET A 75 -0.75 -21.02 11.51
N LYS A 76 -0.31 -21.77 12.53
CA LYS A 76 1.01 -22.43 12.51
C LYS A 76 1.14 -23.44 11.36
N GLY A 77 0.10 -24.22 11.10
CA GLY A 77 0.01 -25.11 9.95
C GLY A 77 0.19 -24.39 8.63
N CYS A 78 -0.52 -23.27 8.44
CA CYS A 78 -0.44 -22.44 7.24
C CYS A 78 0.96 -21.85 7.05
N ILE A 79 1.58 -21.28 8.10
CA ILE A 79 2.95 -20.73 8.02
C ILE A 79 3.93 -21.81 7.53
N ARG A 80 3.84 -23.00 8.11
CA ARG A 80 4.74 -24.11 7.76
C ARG A 80 4.46 -24.69 6.38
N PHE A 81 3.19 -24.74 5.98
CA PHE A 81 2.80 -25.14 4.64
C PHE A 81 3.37 -24.18 3.60
N MET A 82 3.13 -22.88 3.76
CA MET A 82 3.63 -21.84 2.86
C MET A 82 5.16 -21.83 2.79
N ARG A 83 5.86 -22.03 3.93
CA ARG A 83 7.32 -22.21 3.93
C ARG A 83 7.74 -23.40 3.07
N ALA A 84 7.07 -24.53 3.22
CA ALA A 84 7.40 -25.74 2.48
C ALA A 84 7.15 -25.58 0.97
N THR A 85 6.13 -24.84 0.56
CA THR A 85 5.82 -24.59 -0.86
C THR A 85 6.75 -23.54 -1.47
N ILE A 86 6.99 -22.43 -0.78
CA ILE A 86 7.86 -21.34 -1.27
C ILE A 86 9.31 -21.81 -1.43
N VAL A 87 9.84 -22.57 -0.47
CA VAL A 87 11.22 -23.11 -0.54
C VAL A 87 11.38 -24.12 -1.69
N ARG A 88 10.32 -24.84 -2.04
CA ARG A 88 10.37 -25.89 -3.08
C ARG A 88 10.45 -25.32 -4.49
N ASP A 89 9.83 -24.16 -4.73
CA ASP A 89 9.56 -23.62 -6.06
C ASP A 89 10.30 -22.29 -6.31
N SER A 90 11.45 -22.08 -5.66
CA SER A 90 12.26 -20.86 -5.78
C SER A 90 12.74 -20.54 -7.21
N SER A 91 12.54 -21.43 -8.17
CA SER A 91 12.96 -21.27 -9.56
C SER A 91 11.92 -20.66 -10.51
N ILE A 92 10.62 -20.55 -10.16
CA ILE A 92 9.59 -20.09 -11.11
C ILE A 92 8.48 -19.28 -10.42
N THR A 93 8.56 -17.96 -10.50
CA THR A 93 7.59 -16.95 -10.00
C THR A 93 6.34 -16.77 -10.89
N SER A 94 6.06 -17.72 -11.79
CA SER A 94 4.91 -17.64 -12.70
C SER A 94 3.60 -17.86 -11.94
N LEU A 95 2.63 -16.96 -12.15
CA LEU A 95 1.25 -17.08 -11.64
C LEU A 95 0.55 -18.38 -12.08
N GLN A 96 1.07 -19.03 -13.13
CA GLN A 96 0.53 -20.28 -13.67
C GLN A 96 0.98 -21.52 -12.89
N ASN A 97 1.82 -21.37 -11.85
CA ASN A 97 2.23 -22.48 -11.01
C ASN A 97 1.12 -22.82 -9.97
N PRO A 98 0.57 -24.04 -9.95
CA PRO A 98 -0.42 -24.45 -8.95
C PRO A 98 0.05 -24.25 -7.50
N SER A 99 1.37 -24.33 -7.24
CA SER A 99 1.94 -24.06 -5.91
C SER A 99 1.76 -22.62 -5.47
N PHE A 100 1.75 -21.67 -6.41
CA PHE A 100 1.53 -20.25 -6.15
C PHE A 100 0.10 -20.01 -5.63
N GLU A 101 -0.90 -20.49 -6.37
CA GLU A 101 -2.30 -20.36 -6.00
C GLU A 101 -2.61 -21.06 -4.67
N CYS A 102 -2.01 -22.24 -4.46
CA CYS A 102 -2.11 -22.99 -3.22
C CYS A 102 -1.51 -22.20 -2.03
N THR A 103 -0.33 -21.60 -2.21
CA THR A 103 0.33 -20.75 -1.21
C THR A 103 -0.51 -19.53 -0.87
N TYR A 104 -1.04 -18.84 -1.89
CA TYR A 104 -1.86 -17.65 -1.68
C TYR A 104 -3.20 -17.96 -0.99
N ASN A 105 -3.88 -19.06 -1.35
CA ASN A 105 -5.09 -19.46 -0.64
C ASN A 105 -4.79 -19.90 0.81
N CYS A 106 -3.61 -20.49 1.06
CA CYS A 106 -3.16 -20.78 2.41
C CYS A 106 -2.97 -19.50 3.23
N PHE A 107 -2.38 -18.47 2.62
CA PHE A 107 -2.26 -17.14 3.21
C PHE A 107 -3.64 -16.52 3.52
N ARG A 108 -4.60 -16.59 2.59
CA ARG A 108 -5.97 -16.09 2.82
C ARG A 108 -6.65 -16.80 3.99
N LEU A 109 -6.49 -18.13 4.09
CA LEU A 109 -6.98 -18.90 5.24
C LEU A 109 -6.30 -18.49 6.55
N LEU A 110 -4.98 -18.27 6.55
CA LEU A 110 -4.26 -17.77 7.70
C LEU A 110 -4.83 -16.44 8.17
N VAL A 111 -4.97 -15.46 7.26
CA VAL A 111 -5.48 -14.13 7.58
C VAL A 111 -6.92 -14.21 8.08
N ALA A 112 -7.80 -14.97 7.41
CA ALA A 112 -9.18 -15.13 7.84
C ALA A 112 -9.26 -15.75 9.26
N THR A 113 -8.43 -16.76 9.53
CA THR A 113 -8.36 -17.39 10.87
C THR A 113 -7.85 -16.41 11.92
N LEU A 114 -6.79 -15.65 11.63
CA LEU A 114 -6.25 -14.62 12.51
C LEU A 114 -7.32 -13.58 12.85
N ASN A 115 -7.99 -13.05 11.84
CA ASN A 115 -9.01 -12.02 11.98
C ASN A 115 -10.18 -12.49 12.86
N LEU A 116 -10.66 -13.72 12.64
CA LEU A 116 -11.71 -14.33 13.47
C LEU A 116 -11.24 -14.51 14.93
N CYS A 117 -10.02 -15.01 15.14
CA CYS A 117 -9.46 -15.20 16.48
C CYS A 117 -9.26 -13.88 17.24
N LEU A 118 -8.84 -12.81 16.54
CA LEU A 118 -8.68 -11.49 17.14
C LEU A 118 -10.03 -10.90 17.57
N LEU A 119 -11.04 -10.98 16.71
CA LEU A 119 -12.39 -10.54 17.06
C LEU A 119 -12.97 -11.35 18.23
N ASP A 120 -12.75 -12.68 18.27
CA ASP A 120 -13.21 -13.52 19.38
C ASP A 120 -12.54 -13.14 20.70
N LYS A 121 -11.22 -12.94 20.69
CA LYS A 121 -10.47 -12.52 21.89
C LYS A 121 -10.86 -11.14 22.42
N CYS A 122 -11.33 -10.26 21.53
CA CYS A 122 -11.83 -8.93 21.89
C CYS A 122 -13.34 -8.90 22.18
N ASN A 123 -14.04 -10.04 22.13
CA ASN A 123 -15.51 -10.15 22.27
C ASN A 123 -16.31 -9.39 21.19
N GLU A 124 -15.71 -9.15 20.03
CA GLU A 124 -16.33 -8.42 18.90
C GLU A 124 -16.89 -9.35 17.82
N LEU A 125 -16.56 -10.66 17.88
CA LEU A 125 -16.98 -11.61 16.84
C LEU A 125 -18.50 -11.75 16.73
N ASP A 126 -19.22 -11.82 17.86
CA ASP A 126 -20.68 -11.91 17.85
C ASP A 126 -21.33 -10.63 17.31
N GLY A 127 -20.75 -9.46 17.60
CA GLY A 127 -21.15 -8.18 17.02
C GLY A 127 -21.02 -8.19 15.50
N ALA A 128 -19.88 -8.65 15.00
CA ALA A 128 -19.64 -8.79 13.56
C ALA A 128 -20.62 -9.76 12.88
N LEU A 129 -20.97 -10.88 13.54
CA LEU A 129 -21.94 -11.84 13.03
C LEU A 129 -23.36 -11.29 12.98
N VAL A 130 -23.76 -10.51 13.97
CA VAL A 130 -25.03 -9.77 13.95
C VAL A 130 -25.02 -8.76 12.81
N GLY A 131 -23.91 -8.05 12.59
CA GLY A 131 -23.69 -7.18 11.45
C GLY A 131 -23.89 -7.90 10.11
N TYR A 132 -23.25 -9.06 9.93
CA TYR A 132 -23.38 -9.87 8.72
C TYR A 132 -24.83 -10.28 8.44
N LYS A 133 -25.61 -10.62 9.49
CA LYS A 133 -27.04 -10.94 9.34
C LYS A 133 -27.84 -9.72 8.86
N ARG A 134 -27.49 -8.51 9.31
CA ARG A 134 -28.16 -7.25 8.93
C ARG A 134 -27.80 -6.79 7.52
N PHE A 135 -26.54 -6.93 7.11
CA PHE A 135 -26.08 -6.46 5.81
C PHE A 135 -25.96 -7.61 4.81
N THR A 136 -27.02 -7.84 4.02
CA THR A 136 -27.12 -8.98 3.07
C THR A 136 -26.23 -8.85 1.84
N TYR A 137 -25.73 -7.65 1.54
CA TYR A 137 -24.98 -7.36 0.32
C TYR A 137 -23.47 -7.61 0.45
N TYR A 138 -23.00 -7.97 1.65
CA TYR A 138 -21.58 -8.13 1.92
C TYR A 138 -21.23 -9.58 2.12
N ASN A 139 -20.07 -9.99 1.59
CA ASN A 139 -19.50 -11.27 1.97
C ASN A 139 -19.00 -11.23 3.43
N MET A 140 -18.93 -12.40 4.06
CA MET A 140 -18.55 -12.53 5.48
C MET A 140 -17.14 -11.95 5.76
N HIS A 141 -16.19 -12.13 4.84
CA HIS A 141 -14.83 -11.62 5.00
C HIS A 141 -14.77 -10.11 5.03
N THR A 142 -15.61 -9.42 4.24
CA THR A 142 -15.71 -7.96 4.26
C THR A 142 -16.23 -7.48 5.60
N VAL A 143 -17.29 -8.07 6.12
CA VAL A 143 -17.84 -7.69 7.44
C VAL A 143 -16.81 -7.91 8.54
N ILE A 144 -16.13 -9.05 8.54
CA ILE A 144 -15.04 -9.36 9.48
C ILE A 144 -13.88 -8.38 9.34
N SER A 145 -13.46 -8.06 8.12
CA SER A 145 -12.39 -7.11 7.84
C SER A 145 -12.73 -5.71 8.38
N VAL A 146 -13.95 -5.22 8.14
CA VAL A 146 -14.39 -3.90 8.63
C VAL A 146 -14.42 -3.84 10.15
N ALA A 147 -15.05 -4.83 10.79
CA ALA A 147 -15.11 -4.91 12.25
C ALA A 147 -13.70 -5.00 12.86
N LEU A 148 -12.82 -5.79 12.24
CA LEU A 148 -11.44 -5.91 12.68
C LEU A 148 -10.67 -4.60 12.55
N SER A 149 -10.78 -3.87 11.44
CA SER A 149 -10.10 -2.57 11.31
C SER A 149 -10.52 -1.60 12.41
N GLN A 150 -11.81 -1.49 12.73
CA GLN A 150 -12.27 -0.61 13.81
C GLN A 150 -11.70 -1.01 15.18
N MET A 151 -11.66 -2.32 15.44
CA MET A 151 -11.06 -2.87 16.66
C MET A 151 -9.56 -2.57 16.72
N ILE A 152 -8.82 -2.82 15.63
CA ILE A 152 -7.38 -2.58 15.56
C ILE A 152 -7.05 -1.10 15.64
N GLU A 153 -7.84 -0.20 15.04
CA GLU A 153 -7.68 1.24 15.19
C GLU A 153 -7.71 1.66 16.67
N THR A 154 -8.64 1.08 17.43
CA THR A 154 -8.74 1.30 18.88
C THR A 154 -7.50 0.78 19.60
N GLN A 155 -7.01 -0.41 19.24
CA GLN A 155 -5.79 -0.99 19.82
C GLN A 155 -4.54 -0.18 19.44
N ALA A 156 -4.44 0.33 18.20
CA ALA A 156 -3.33 1.17 17.77
C ALA A 156 -3.27 2.47 18.57
N LYS A 157 -4.42 3.11 18.83
CA LYS A 157 -4.53 4.29 19.70
C LYS A 157 -4.11 3.99 21.14
N ILE A 158 -4.52 2.85 21.70
CA ILE A 158 -4.10 2.40 23.04
C ILE A 158 -2.58 2.17 23.07
N SER A 159 -2.01 1.55 22.02
CA SER A 159 -0.57 1.31 21.86
C SER A 159 0.21 2.62 21.85
N GLY A 160 -0.24 3.59 21.06
CA GLY A 160 0.36 4.93 21.00
C GLY A 160 0.31 5.68 22.34
N ALA A 161 -0.70 5.41 23.16
CA ALA A 161 -0.82 5.94 24.53
C ALA A 161 -0.02 5.13 25.58
N GLY A 162 0.73 4.09 25.17
CA GLY A 162 1.53 3.25 26.06
C GLY A 162 0.75 2.15 26.80
N GLY A 163 -0.47 1.81 26.35
CA GLY A 163 -1.29 0.76 26.94
C GLY A 163 -0.94 -0.67 26.45
N ASP A 164 -1.42 -1.69 27.18
CA ASP A 164 -1.19 -3.10 26.83
C ASP A 164 -2.10 -3.57 25.68
N CYS A 165 -1.53 -3.62 24.49
CA CYS A 165 -2.17 -4.16 23.29
C CYS A 165 -1.73 -5.59 22.98
N ASP A 166 -0.71 -6.11 23.67
CA ASP A 166 -0.13 -7.42 23.41
C ASP A 166 -0.94 -8.55 24.06
N SER A 167 -1.81 -8.17 25.00
CA SER A 167 -2.82 -9.05 25.61
C SER A 167 -3.77 -9.68 24.59
N ILE A 168 -4.08 -9.01 23.47
CA ILE A 168 -4.97 -9.54 22.41
C ILE A 168 -4.30 -10.70 21.68
N PHE A 169 -2.97 -10.66 21.55
CA PHE A 169 -2.18 -11.76 20.96
C PHE A 169 -1.88 -12.87 21.97
N GLY A 170 -2.02 -12.58 23.27
CA GLY A 170 -1.65 -13.48 24.36
C GLY A 170 -0.16 -13.47 24.68
N TRP A 171 0.54 -12.36 24.39
CA TRP A 171 1.95 -12.19 24.70
C TRP A 171 2.19 -11.48 26.05
N SER A 172 1.21 -10.70 26.52
CA SER A 172 1.31 -10.00 27.80
C SER A 172 1.44 -11.00 28.98
N PRO A 173 2.40 -10.80 29.90
CA PRO A 173 2.51 -11.60 31.11
C PRO A 173 1.28 -11.33 31.97
N SER A 174 0.36 -12.29 32.03
CA SER A 174 -0.89 -12.10 32.75
C SER A 174 -0.63 -11.89 34.24
N THR A 175 -1.08 -10.76 34.79
CA THR A 175 -1.18 -10.56 36.24
C THR A 175 -2.22 -11.49 36.88
N SER A 176 -3.13 -12.05 36.06
CA SER A 176 -4.07 -13.10 36.46
C SER A 176 -3.45 -14.49 36.29
N ARG A 177 -3.85 -15.45 37.14
CA ARG A 177 -3.37 -16.86 37.13
C ARG A 177 -3.68 -17.65 35.84
N ILE A 178 -4.41 -17.07 34.89
CA ILE A 178 -4.82 -17.74 33.65
C ILE A 178 -3.89 -17.29 32.52
N ARG A 179 -2.82 -18.06 32.31
CA ARG A 179 -1.91 -17.87 31.18
C ARG A 179 -2.67 -18.09 29.88
N ARG A 180 -2.91 -17.01 29.12
CA ARG A 180 -3.55 -17.10 27.81
C ARG A 180 -2.59 -17.78 26.83
N THR A 181 -3.10 -18.71 26.03
CA THR A 181 -2.30 -19.30 24.95
C THR A 181 -2.12 -18.24 23.86
N PRO A 182 -0.87 -18.01 23.38
CA PRO A 182 -0.62 -17.05 22.31
C PRO A 182 -1.31 -17.51 21.02
N LEU A 183 -1.82 -16.55 20.24
CA LEU A 183 -2.42 -16.84 18.94
C LEU A 183 -1.36 -17.38 17.97
N ILE A 184 -0.24 -16.67 17.88
CA ILE A 184 0.97 -17.01 17.15
C ILE A 184 2.13 -16.62 18.07
N THR A 185 3.22 -17.37 18.05
CA THR A 185 4.43 -16.98 18.80
C THR A 185 5.11 -15.79 18.11
N GLN A 186 5.96 -15.04 18.82
CA GLN A 186 6.72 -13.96 18.19
C GLN A 186 7.67 -14.50 17.10
N ASP A 187 8.29 -15.66 17.33
CA ASP A 187 9.16 -16.31 16.34
C ASP A 187 8.37 -16.70 15.09
N ASP A 188 7.22 -17.38 15.23
CA ASP A 188 6.36 -17.75 14.09
C ASP A 188 5.86 -16.49 13.35
N THR A 189 5.70 -15.36 14.06
CA THR A 189 5.29 -14.07 13.48
C THR A 189 6.40 -13.45 12.61
N LEU A 190 7.65 -13.41 13.11
CA LEU A 190 8.79 -12.95 12.32
C LEU A 190 9.08 -13.86 11.12
N ASP A 191 8.92 -15.16 11.34
CA ASP A 191 9.02 -16.18 10.31
C ASP A 191 7.99 -15.95 9.18
N LEU A 192 6.76 -15.61 9.53
CA LEU A 192 5.72 -15.24 8.58
C LEU A 192 6.05 -13.92 7.88
N LEU A 193 6.52 -12.90 8.60
CA LEU A 193 6.92 -11.62 7.99
C LEU A 193 7.99 -11.81 6.92
N ASN A 194 9.03 -12.60 7.21
CA ASN A 194 10.08 -12.91 6.24
C ASN A 194 9.55 -13.71 5.05
N LEU A 195 8.64 -14.65 5.29
CA LEU A 195 8.03 -15.43 4.22
C LEU A 195 7.22 -14.55 3.26
N LEU A 196 6.44 -13.61 3.79
CA LEU A 196 5.67 -12.66 2.97
C LEU A 196 6.57 -11.66 2.26
N TRP A 197 7.69 -11.26 2.88
CA TRP A 197 8.71 -10.44 2.24
C TRP A 197 9.31 -11.14 1.00
N ASP A 198 9.68 -12.41 1.12
CA ASP A 198 10.23 -13.19 0.01
C ASP A 198 9.18 -13.39 -1.09
N PHE A 199 7.90 -13.46 -0.72
CA PHE A 199 6.77 -13.63 -1.63
C PHE A 199 6.09 -12.32 -2.07
N ARG A 200 6.65 -11.13 -1.75
CA ARG A 200 5.94 -9.83 -1.84
C ARG A 200 5.41 -9.47 -3.24
N LYS A 201 6.18 -9.75 -4.29
CA LYS A 201 5.77 -9.53 -5.70
C LYS A 201 4.54 -10.37 -6.04
N GLY A 202 4.64 -11.66 -5.75
CA GLY A 202 3.58 -12.63 -5.98
C GLY A 202 2.32 -12.26 -5.21
N LEU A 203 2.50 -11.91 -3.94
CA LEU A 203 1.42 -11.50 -3.06
C LEU A 203 0.66 -10.29 -3.60
N LEU A 204 1.38 -9.22 -4.00
CA LEU A 204 0.77 -8.02 -4.59
C LEU A 204 -0.12 -8.37 -5.78
N LYS A 205 0.42 -9.10 -6.76
CA LYS A 205 -0.37 -9.53 -7.93
C LYS A 205 -1.60 -10.34 -7.56
N ALA A 206 -1.44 -11.31 -6.66
CA ALA A 206 -2.56 -12.15 -6.23
C ALA A 206 -3.67 -11.33 -5.57
N MET A 207 -3.32 -10.32 -4.77
CA MET A 207 -4.31 -9.43 -4.15
C MET A 207 -4.93 -8.42 -5.11
N LEU A 208 -4.24 -8.00 -6.18
CA LEU A 208 -4.83 -7.16 -7.22
C LEU A 208 -5.88 -7.93 -8.04
N LEU A 209 -5.69 -9.24 -8.20
CA LEU A 209 -6.57 -10.12 -8.97
C LEU A 209 -7.72 -10.74 -8.15
N THR A 210 -7.69 -10.60 -6.82
CA THR A 210 -8.65 -11.26 -5.94
C THR A 210 -9.14 -10.33 -4.83
N SER A 211 -10.15 -10.74 -4.07
CA SER A 211 -10.61 -9.95 -2.93
C SER A 211 -9.61 -10.06 -1.76
N PRO A 212 -9.02 -8.93 -1.30
CA PRO A 212 -8.05 -8.93 -0.21
C PRO A 212 -8.67 -9.40 1.12
N PRO A 213 -7.99 -10.24 1.92
CA PRO A 213 -8.56 -10.85 3.12
C PRO A 213 -8.66 -9.93 4.35
N GLY A 214 -8.39 -8.62 4.22
CA GLY A 214 -8.32 -7.65 5.32
C GLY A 214 -7.07 -7.84 6.17
N LEU A 215 -6.07 -6.97 5.99
CA LEU A 215 -4.71 -7.18 6.50
C LEU A 215 -4.38 -6.39 7.78
N SER A 216 -5.28 -5.54 8.26
CA SER A 216 -5.04 -4.68 9.43
C SER A 216 -4.57 -5.46 10.66
N GLY A 217 -5.22 -6.59 10.98
CA GLY A 217 -4.84 -7.42 12.13
C GLY A 217 -3.46 -8.07 11.97
N LEU A 218 -3.11 -8.48 10.76
CA LEU A 218 -1.79 -9.06 10.45
C LEU A 218 -0.68 -8.01 10.52
N MET A 219 -0.91 -6.82 9.96
CA MET A 219 0.08 -5.74 10.01
C MET A 219 0.28 -5.23 11.43
N PHE A 220 -0.79 -5.14 12.22
CA PHE A 220 -0.68 -4.79 13.63
C PHE A 220 0.06 -5.86 14.43
N LEU A 221 -0.18 -7.15 14.16
CA LEU A 221 0.59 -8.26 14.73
C LEU A 221 2.10 -8.11 14.42
N PHE A 222 2.46 -7.79 13.18
CA PHE A 222 3.85 -7.55 12.81
C PHE A 222 4.44 -6.35 13.52
N LEU A 223 3.73 -5.21 13.55
CA LEU A 223 4.17 -4.01 14.26
C LEU A 223 4.50 -4.32 15.72
N ARG A 224 3.58 -4.99 16.42
CA ARG A 224 3.77 -5.37 17.82
C ARG A 224 4.88 -6.39 18.01
N SER A 225 5.00 -7.36 17.10
CA SER A 225 6.09 -8.34 17.14
C SER A 225 7.44 -7.71 16.93
N VAL A 226 7.51 -6.73 16.03
CA VAL A 226 8.69 -5.89 15.84
C VAL A 226 8.92 -5.21 17.18
N ILE A 227 8.11 -4.24 17.60
CA ILE A 227 8.34 -3.40 18.81
C ILE A 227 8.81 -4.19 20.06
N ASN A 228 8.29 -5.40 20.27
CA ASN A 228 8.59 -6.24 21.43
C ASN A 228 9.82 -7.18 21.31
N GLN A 229 10.71 -7.01 20.31
CA GLN A 229 11.92 -7.82 20.15
C GLN A 229 13.19 -7.10 20.65
N PRO A 230 13.54 -7.21 21.94
CA PRO A 230 14.72 -6.55 22.51
C PRO A 230 16.05 -7.25 22.15
N SER A 231 16.01 -8.46 21.58
CA SER A 231 17.18 -9.32 21.39
C SER A 231 17.88 -9.17 20.04
N LEU A 232 17.29 -8.46 19.08
CA LEU A 232 17.86 -8.28 17.75
C LEU A 232 18.98 -7.25 17.76
N ARG A 233 20.03 -7.48 16.96
CA ARG A 233 21.04 -6.45 16.71
C ARG A 233 20.38 -5.27 16.00
N ALA A 234 20.84 -4.05 16.28
CA ALA A 234 20.27 -2.83 15.71
C ALA A 234 20.14 -2.85 14.17
N GLN A 235 21.07 -3.49 13.47
CA GLN A 235 21.03 -3.60 12.01
C GLN A 235 19.95 -4.58 11.50
N ASP A 236 19.83 -5.77 12.09
CA ASP A 236 18.81 -6.76 11.72
C ASP A 236 17.40 -6.21 11.99
N TRP A 237 17.30 -5.46 13.07
CA TRP A 237 16.12 -4.75 13.49
C TRP A 237 15.65 -3.70 12.47
N GLU A 238 16.54 -2.82 12.02
CA GLU A 238 16.22 -1.82 10.98
C GLU A 238 15.81 -2.48 9.66
N LEU A 239 16.44 -3.61 9.30
CA LEU A 239 16.04 -4.37 8.12
C LEU A 239 14.61 -4.91 8.25
N ILE A 240 14.25 -5.46 9.41
CA ILE A 240 12.90 -5.98 9.66
C ILE A 240 11.86 -4.86 9.59
N LYS A 241 12.15 -3.68 10.16
CA LYS A 241 11.28 -2.50 10.01
C LYS A 241 11.11 -2.11 8.55
N CYS A 242 12.19 -2.08 7.77
CA CYS A 242 12.13 -1.77 6.34
C CYS A 242 11.24 -2.74 5.57
N LYS A 243 11.33 -4.05 5.88
CA LYS A 243 10.46 -5.08 5.29
C LYS A 243 8.99 -4.84 5.62
N LEU A 244 8.69 -4.58 6.90
CA LEU A 244 7.33 -4.30 7.34
C LEU A 244 6.78 -3.02 6.69
N HIS A 245 7.57 -1.96 6.65
CA HIS A 245 7.22 -0.69 6.04
C HIS A 245 6.84 -0.86 4.56
N GLU A 246 7.70 -1.52 3.77
CA GLU A 246 7.41 -1.75 2.36
C GLU A 246 6.20 -2.67 2.14
N LEU A 247 6.05 -3.74 2.93
CA LEU A 247 4.87 -4.60 2.83
C LEU A 247 3.58 -3.82 3.10
N ALA A 248 3.56 -3.00 4.16
CA ALA A 248 2.43 -2.13 4.48
C ALA A 248 2.10 -1.16 3.33
N LEU A 249 3.11 -0.51 2.74
CA LEU A 249 2.93 0.35 1.57
C LEU A 249 2.37 -0.40 0.36
N ARG A 250 2.91 -1.60 0.06
CA ARG A 250 2.41 -2.46 -1.03
C ARG A 250 0.95 -2.85 -0.79
N TYR A 251 0.53 -3.08 0.45
CA TYR A 251 -0.86 -3.40 0.77
C TYR A 251 -1.80 -2.20 0.64
N MET A 252 -1.31 -0.97 0.85
CA MET A 252 -2.08 0.23 0.55
C MET A 252 -2.26 0.45 -0.96
N LEU A 253 -1.49 -0.19 -1.83
CA LEU A 253 -1.76 -0.14 -3.28
C LEU A 253 -2.98 -0.96 -3.71
N ILE A 254 -3.49 -1.84 -2.83
CA ILE A 254 -4.67 -2.62 -3.14
C ILE A 254 -5.88 -1.69 -3.08
N GLY A 255 -6.50 -1.46 -4.25
CA GLY A 255 -7.77 -0.78 -4.35
C GLY A 255 -8.85 -1.61 -3.64
N TYR A 256 -9.33 -1.11 -2.51
CA TYR A 256 -10.45 -1.73 -1.85
C TYR A 256 -11.77 -1.17 -2.41
N PRO A 257 -12.85 -1.96 -2.43
CA PRO A 257 -14.19 -1.38 -2.47
C PRO A 257 -14.31 -0.34 -1.36
N ALA A 258 -15.15 0.68 -1.58
CA ALA A 258 -15.30 1.82 -0.67
C ALA A 258 -15.66 1.48 0.79
N GLU A 259 -15.98 0.21 1.02
CA GLU A 259 -16.45 -0.35 2.27
C GLU A 259 -15.30 -0.86 3.15
N HIS A 260 -14.07 -1.00 2.64
CA HIS A 260 -12.91 -1.41 3.43
C HIS A 260 -11.91 -0.26 3.70
N TRP A 261 -12.32 1.01 3.62
CA TRP A 261 -11.39 2.13 3.85
C TRP A 261 -10.75 2.14 5.23
N ASN A 262 -11.45 1.63 6.23
CA ASN A 262 -10.91 1.48 7.58
C ASN A 262 -9.60 0.65 7.61
N GLN A 263 -9.34 -0.18 6.59
CA GLN A 263 -8.06 -0.89 6.45
C GLN A 263 -6.90 0.05 6.10
N HIS A 264 -7.14 1.06 5.25
CA HIS A 264 -6.15 2.08 4.88
C HIS A 264 -5.83 3.00 6.06
N ASP A 265 -6.85 3.46 6.78
CA ASP A 265 -6.65 4.32 7.96
C ASP A 265 -5.78 3.63 9.00
N VAL A 266 -6.12 2.38 9.32
CA VAL A 266 -5.31 1.56 10.25
C VAL A 266 -3.90 1.31 9.71
N MET A 267 -3.74 1.14 8.40
CA MET A 267 -2.41 0.99 7.81
C MET A 267 -1.58 2.26 7.96
N GLY A 268 -2.19 3.44 7.80
CA GLY A 268 -1.56 4.73 8.07
C GLY A 268 -1.05 4.83 9.50
N GLU A 269 -1.90 4.50 10.48
CA GLU A 269 -1.52 4.48 11.90
C GLU A 269 -0.40 3.47 12.21
N ILE A 270 -0.37 2.35 11.51
CA ILE A 270 0.72 1.36 11.62
C ILE A 270 2.01 1.93 11.03
N LEU A 271 1.94 2.56 9.86
CA LEU A 271 3.08 3.17 9.18
C LEU A 271 3.69 4.31 10.01
N ASP A 272 2.87 5.14 10.65
CA ASP A 272 3.32 6.23 11.52
C ASP A 272 4.07 5.72 12.77
N GLN A 273 3.76 4.50 13.23
CA GLN A 273 4.47 3.84 14.34
C GLN A 273 5.75 3.11 13.89
N ILE A 274 5.92 2.86 12.59
CA ILE A 274 7.15 2.28 12.05
C ILE A 274 8.15 3.42 11.86
N ASP A 275 8.98 3.65 12.86
CA ASP A 275 10.16 4.51 12.75
C ASP A 275 11.22 3.82 11.88
N SER A 276 10.97 3.75 10.57
CA SER A 276 11.96 3.30 9.59
C SER A 276 12.90 4.46 9.31
N SER A 277 14.19 4.28 9.57
CA SER A 277 15.19 5.28 9.21
C SER A 277 15.13 5.58 7.70
N ASP A 278 14.64 6.78 7.37
CA ASP A 278 14.44 7.23 6.00
C ASP A 278 15.69 7.03 5.13
N GLY A 279 16.89 7.11 5.73
CA GLY A 279 18.16 6.93 5.04
C GLY A 279 18.41 5.53 4.46
N VAL A 280 18.06 4.45 5.16
CA VAL A 280 18.33 3.09 4.66
C VAL A 280 17.27 2.68 3.64
N TRP A 281 16.01 2.94 3.97
CA TRP A 281 14.89 2.53 3.11
C TRP A 281 14.86 3.31 1.79
N SER A 282 15.11 4.62 1.79
CA SER A 282 14.96 5.47 0.60
C SER A 282 16.03 5.28 -0.49
N MET A 283 17.11 4.56 -0.18
CA MET A 283 18.27 4.42 -1.08
C MET A 283 18.22 3.16 -1.96
N GLN A 284 17.28 2.26 -1.70
CA GLN A 284 17.18 0.99 -2.42
C GLN A 284 16.00 1.00 -3.39
N PRO A 285 16.12 0.35 -4.55
CA PRO A 285 14.96 0.01 -5.37
C PRO A 285 13.90 -0.75 -4.55
N LYS A 286 12.62 -0.56 -4.88
CA LYS A 286 11.49 -1.21 -4.21
C LYS A 286 10.77 -2.23 -5.07
N TYR A 287 11.32 -2.53 -6.24
CA TYR A 287 10.86 -3.58 -7.14
C TYR A 287 11.83 -4.78 -7.09
N VAL A 288 11.30 -5.98 -7.33
CA VAL A 288 12.12 -7.21 -7.50
C VAL A 288 12.70 -7.31 -8.91
N ASP A 289 11.91 -6.94 -9.91
CA ASP A 289 12.22 -6.97 -11.34
C ASP A 289 11.29 -6.00 -12.10
N ALA A 290 11.50 -5.87 -13.41
CA ALA A 290 10.72 -5.02 -14.30
C ALA A 290 9.20 -5.26 -14.21
N GLU A 291 8.78 -6.51 -14.06
CA GLU A 291 7.38 -6.85 -13.98
C GLU A 291 6.76 -6.42 -12.63
N ASP A 292 7.50 -6.54 -11.52
CA ASP A 292 7.10 -6.01 -10.22
C ASP A 292 7.04 -4.47 -10.23
N SER A 293 8.01 -3.81 -10.88
CA SER A 293 8.03 -2.36 -11.08
C SER A 293 6.74 -1.87 -11.75
N ARG A 294 6.43 -2.40 -12.94
CA ARG A 294 5.19 -2.09 -13.67
C ARG A 294 3.94 -2.40 -12.86
N CYS A 295 3.92 -3.53 -12.14
CA CYS A 295 2.80 -3.94 -11.31
C CYS A 295 2.52 -2.92 -10.18
N ILE A 296 3.57 -2.44 -9.50
CA ILE A 296 3.45 -1.42 -8.44
C ILE A 296 2.93 -0.10 -9.01
N VAL A 297 3.49 0.35 -10.13
CA VAL A 297 3.11 1.62 -10.77
C VAL A 297 1.67 1.57 -11.28
N GLN A 298 1.26 0.47 -11.92
CA GLN A 298 -0.12 0.29 -12.39
C GLN A 298 -1.11 0.22 -11.22
N ALA A 299 -0.78 -0.54 -10.17
CA ALA A 299 -1.63 -0.60 -8.98
C ALA A 299 -1.84 0.78 -8.35
N PHE A 300 -0.80 1.62 -8.35
CA PHE A 300 -0.91 2.99 -7.89
C PHE A 300 -1.84 3.82 -8.78
N ILE A 301 -1.68 3.77 -10.10
CA ILE A 301 -2.56 4.47 -11.07
C ILE A 301 -4.02 4.03 -10.86
N ASP A 302 -4.28 2.72 -10.84
CA ASP A 302 -5.61 2.16 -10.67
C ASP A 302 -6.24 2.62 -9.35
N LEU A 303 -5.44 2.64 -8.28
CA LEU A 303 -5.84 3.19 -7.00
C LEU A 303 -6.24 4.67 -7.17
N ILE A 304 -5.32 5.58 -7.50
CA ILE A 304 -5.67 7.01 -7.48
C ILE A 304 -6.76 7.40 -8.48
N SER A 305 -6.84 6.73 -9.64
CA SER A 305 -7.85 6.97 -10.67
C SER A 305 -9.25 6.54 -10.25
N SER A 306 -9.37 5.38 -9.57
CA SER A 306 -10.67 4.89 -9.09
C SER A 306 -11.26 5.71 -7.93
N HIS A 307 -10.46 6.57 -7.29
CA HIS A 307 -10.81 7.24 -6.04
C HIS A 307 -11.34 8.66 -6.19
N THR A 308 -11.50 9.14 -7.42
CA THR A 308 -12.12 10.45 -7.73
C THR A 308 -13.59 10.60 -7.27
N GLN A 309 -14.19 9.58 -6.64
CA GLN A 309 -15.59 9.60 -6.19
C GLN A 309 -15.80 9.60 -4.66
N LYS A 310 -14.86 9.17 -3.81
CA LYS A 310 -15.06 9.06 -2.34
C LYS A 310 -13.86 9.55 -1.51
N SER A 311 -14.09 9.78 -0.21
CA SER A 311 -13.17 10.43 0.72
C SER A 311 -11.87 9.63 0.92
N PHE A 312 -10.82 10.01 0.20
CA PHE A 312 -9.47 9.52 0.47
C PHE A 312 -8.86 10.32 1.63
N PRO A 313 -8.18 9.68 2.59
CA PRO A 313 -7.44 10.41 3.62
C PRO A 313 -6.37 11.28 2.99
N MET A 314 -6.16 12.47 3.54
CA MET A 314 -5.26 13.50 2.98
C MET A 314 -3.83 13.00 2.75
N ASN A 315 -3.36 12.08 3.61
CA ASN A 315 -1.95 11.69 3.68
C ASN A 315 -1.62 10.43 2.87
N THR A 316 -2.61 9.62 2.48
CA THR A 316 -2.39 8.32 1.85
C THR A 316 -1.65 8.40 0.50
N PRO A 317 -1.97 9.33 -0.44
CA PRO A 317 -1.26 9.37 -1.72
C PRO A 317 0.19 9.80 -1.54
N TYR A 318 0.45 10.72 -0.60
CA TYR A 318 1.80 11.17 -0.30
C TYR A 318 2.71 10.03 0.15
N ILE A 319 2.21 9.21 1.07
CA ILE A 319 2.94 8.06 1.60
C ILE A 319 3.20 7.05 0.47
N LEU A 320 2.23 6.82 -0.40
CA LEU A 320 2.36 5.91 -1.54
C LEU A 320 3.32 6.41 -2.62
N TYR A 321 3.39 7.72 -2.90
CA TYR A 321 4.33 8.26 -3.87
C TYR A 321 5.77 7.84 -3.56
N ARG A 322 6.15 7.77 -2.27
CA ARG A 322 7.49 7.32 -1.86
C ARG A 322 7.79 5.90 -2.36
N LEU A 323 6.82 4.99 -2.27
CA LEU A 323 6.97 3.64 -2.81
C LEU A 323 7.09 3.67 -4.33
N VAL A 324 6.20 4.39 -5.02
CA VAL A 324 6.11 4.41 -6.48
C VAL A 324 7.38 4.98 -7.09
N VAL A 325 7.88 6.10 -6.56
CA VAL A 325 9.14 6.71 -7.03
C VAL A 325 10.29 5.71 -6.93
N LEU A 326 10.37 4.97 -5.82
CA LEU A 326 11.41 3.97 -5.61
C LEU A 326 11.16 2.66 -6.36
N SER A 327 9.99 2.54 -7.00
CA SER A 327 9.59 1.36 -7.77
C SER A 327 9.74 1.55 -9.27
N ILE A 328 10.00 2.77 -9.74
CA ILE A 328 10.16 3.06 -11.18
C ILE A 328 11.54 2.62 -11.65
N ASP A 329 11.55 1.89 -12.76
CA ASP A 329 12.74 1.53 -13.50
C ASP A 329 12.61 1.97 -14.97
N TYR A 330 13.59 1.61 -15.80
CA TYR A 330 13.56 1.92 -17.23
C TYR A 330 12.34 1.32 -17.96
N SER A 331 11.89 0.14 -17.53
CA SER A 331 10.79 -0.61 -18.15
C SER A 331 9.40 -0.10 -17.80
N SER A 332 9.29 0.78 -16.79
CA SER A 332 8.04 1.40 -16.37
C SER A 332 7.95 2.89 -16.70
N GLN A 333 8.93 3.47 -17.42
CA GLN A 333 8.94 4.90 -17.73
C GLN A 333 7.74 5.34 -18.59
N ASP A 334 7.23 4.46 -19.45
CA ASP A 334 6.02 4.68 -20.25
C ASP A 334 4.77 4.97 -19.39
N LEU A 335 4.76 4.53 -18.13
CA LEU A 335 3.64 4.76 -17.21
C LEU A 335 3.77 6.10 -16.44
N LEU A 336 4.90 6.80 -16.52
CA LEU A 336 5.15 8.01 -15.74
C LEU A 336 4.17 9.14 -16.07
N ALA A 337 3.82 9.31 -17.34
CA ALA A 337 2.86 10.31 -17.76
C ALA A 337 1.49 10.09 -17.11
N GLU A 338 1.03 8.83 -17.07
CA GLU A 338 -0.25 8.46 -16.47
C GLU A 338 -0.23 8.59 -14.94
N VAL A 339 0.89 8.23 -14.28
CA VAL A 339 1.11 8.50 -12.85
C VAL A 339 0.94 9.98 -12.56
N MET A 340 1.61 10.84 -13.32
CA MET A 340 1.57 12.28 -13.12
C MET A 340 0.18 12.85 -13.36
N GLU A 341 -0.45 12.52 -14.49
CA GLU A 341 -1.80 12.97 -14.86
C GLU A 341 -2.81 12.62 -13.76
N SER A 342 -2.83 11.35 -13.35
CA SER A 342 -3.74 10.85 -12.32
C SER A 342 -3.48 11.52 -10.96
N SER A 343 -2.21 11.79 -10.63
CA SER A 343 -1.81 12.47 -9.39
C SER A 343 -2.29 13.91 -9.35
N ILE A 344 -2.23 14.61 -10.50
CA ILE A 344 -2.69 15.99 -10.64
C ILE A 344 -4.22 16.04 -10.56
N HIS A 345 -4.94 15.13 -11.23
CA HIS A 345 -6.39 15.02 -11.10
C HIS A 345 -6.82 14.73 -9.66
N TYR A 346 -6.12 13.84 -8.97
CA TYR A 346 -6.36 13.60 -7.55
C TYR A 346 -6.15 14.87 -6.71
N ALA A 347 -5.05 15.60 -6.96
CA ALA A 347 -4.75 16.85 -6.25
C ALA A 347 -5.81 17.93 -6.50
N TRP A 348 -6.33 18.06 -7.72
CA TRP A 348 -7.47 18.93 -8.04
C TRP A 348 -8.71 18.57 -7.24
N PHE A 349 -9.11 17.30 -7.30
CA PHE A 349 -10.25 16.80 -6.55
C PHE A 349 -10.11 17.11 -5.06
N PHE A 350 -8.91 16.93 -4.54
CA PHE A 350 -8.60 17.19 -3.15
C PHE A 350 -8.74 18.68 -2.78
N VAL A 351 -8.13 19.58 -3.55
CA VAL A 351 -8.27 21.04 -3.36
C VAL A 351 -9.74 21.47 -3.36
N ILE A 352 -10.52 20.99 -4.33
CA ILE A 352 -11.94 21.33 -4.48
C ILE A 352 -12.75 20.86 -3.27
N ARG A 353 -12.44 19.68 -2.71
CA ARG A 353 -13.17 19.14 -1.55
C ARG A 353 -12.82 19.82 -0.24
N VAL A 354 -11.56 20.17 -0.03
CA VAL A 354 -11.10 20.74 1.25
C VAL A 354 -11.58 22.16 1.44
N GLN A 355 -11.70 22.95 0.37
CA GLN A 355 -12.23 24.34 0.40
C GLN A 355 -11.59 25.20 1.52
N GLY A 356 -10.27 25.08 1.72
CA GLY A 356 -9.52 25.83 2.72
C GLY A 356 -9.78 25.43 4.19
N ARG A 357 -10.46 24.31 4.44
CA ARG A 357 -10.78 23.82 5.80
C ARG A 357 -9.59 23.15 6.51
N VAL A 358 -8.57 22.75 5.78
CA VAL A 358 -7.38 22.07 6.31
C VAL A 358 -6.12 22.71 5.74
N ASP A 359 -5.04 22.70 6.52
CA ASP A 359 -3.71 23.12 6.05
C ASP A 359 -3.21 22.18 4.95
N MET A 360 -3.11 22.71 3.73
CA MET A 360 -2.69 21.97 2.54
C MET A 360 -1.17 21.91 2.40
N THR A 361 -0.42 22.62 3.25
CA THR A 361 1.04 22.75 3.12
C THR A 361 1.76 21.40 3.08
N PRO A 362 1.48 20.43 3.98
CA PRO A 362 2.18 19.13 3.95
C PRO A 362 1.88 18.34 2.68
N PHE A 363 0.62 18.38 2.22
CA PHE A 363 0.19 17.71 1.00
C PHE A 363 0.90 18.28 -0.24
N VAL A 364 0.91 19.61 -0.38
CA VAL A 364 1.55 20.31 -1.50
C VAL A 364 3.05 20.01 -1.53
N GLN A 365 3.72 20.11 -0.39
CA GLN A 365 5.15 19.79 -0.29
C GLN A 365 5.42 18.34 -0.67
N GLY A 366 4.60 17.43 -0.18
CA GLY A 366 4.72 16.01 -0.47
C GLY A 366 4.51 15.66 -1.95
N LEU A 367 3.49 16.24 -2.58
CA LEU A 367 3.17 16.05 -3.99
C LEU A 367 4.31 16.53 -4.90
N PHE A 368 4.74 17.79 -4.76
CA PHE A 368 5.78 18.34 -5.63
C PHE A 368 7.16 17.72 -5.39
N ARG A 369 7.47 17.36 -4.13
CA ARG A 369 8.69 16.59 -3.84
C ARG A 369 8.66 15.25 -4.58
N SER A 370 7.52 14.57 -4.59
CA SER A 370 7.35 13.31 -5.30
C SER A 370 7.50 13.49 -6.81
N PHE A 371 6.93 14.55 -7.39
CA PHE A 371 7.11 14.86 -8.82
C PHE A 371 8.57 15.06 -9.20
N ILE A 372 9.33 15.79 -8.39
CA ILE A 372 10.78 15.95 -8.60
C ILE A 372 11.47 14.59 -8.57
N MET A 373 11.12 13.73 -7.60
CA MET A 373 11.75 12.43 -7.47
C MET A 373 11.31 11.43 -8.56
N PHE A 374 10.11 11.58 -9.15
CA PHE A 374 9.72 10.79 -10.33
C PHE A 374 10.59 11.14 -11.54
N LEU A 375 10.93 12.42 -11.69
CA LEU A 375 11.81 12.86 -12.77
C LEU A 375 13.29 12.51 -12.49
N HIS A 376 13.67 12.39 -11.22
CA HIS A 376 15.03 12.09 -10.78
C HIS A 376 15.02 11.11 -9.59
N PRO A 377 14.79 9.81 -9.82
CA PRO A 377 14.76 8.82 -8.75
C PRO A 377 16.12 8.71 -8.06
N PRO A 378 16.16 8.66 -6.71
CA PRO A 378 17.43 8.75 -5.97
C PRO A 378 18.34 7.53 -6.14
N HIS A 379 17.81 6.40 -6.60
CA HIS A 379 18.50 5.11 -6.62
C HIS A 379 18.94 4.64 -8.03
N ASN A 380 18.63 5.40 -9.09
CA ASN A 380 18.84 4.97 -10.48
C ASN A 380 19.91 5.78 -11.23
N ALA A 381 20.90 6.38 -10.56
CA ALA A 381 21.89 7.20 -11.25
C ALA A 381 22.89 6.36 -12.10
N PRO A 382 23.13 6.70 -13.39
CA PRO A 382 22.49 7.77 -14.16
C PRO A 382 21.09 7.38 -14.64
N TYR A 383 20.08 8.18 -14.26
CA TYR A 383 18.69 8.00 -14.70
C TYR A 383 18.38 9.06 -15.73
N GLU A 384 18.00 8.62 -16.92
CA GLU A 384 17.58 9.49 -18.01
C GLU A 384 16.15 9.13 -18.42
N ILE A 385 15.32 10.16 -18.55
CA ILE A 385 13.96 10.02 -19.08
C ILE A 385 14.07 10.00 -20.60
N ILE A 386 13.56 8.96 -21.23
CA ILE A 386 13.57 8.86 -22.70
C ILE A 386 12.70 9.95 -23.34
N ASP A 387 13.11 10.47 -24.50
CA ASP A 387 12.45 11.61 -25.17
C ASP A 387 10.93 11.42 -25.34
N VAL A 388 10.52 10.20 -25.72
CA VAL A 388 9.10 9.85 -25.87
C VAL A 388 8.33 10.02 -24.55
N THR A 389 8.91 9.57 -23.43
CA THR A 389 8.31 9.75 -22.11
C THR A 389 8.31 11.22 -21.69
N GLN A 390 9.34 11.99 -22.05
CA GLN A 390 9.35 13.43 -21.80
C GLN A 390 8.18 14.12 -22.52
N GLU A 391 7.97 13.87 -23.81
CA GLU A 391 6.84 14.42 -24.58
C GLU A 391 5.48 14.04 -23.97
N GLN A 392 5.34 12.79 -23.53
CA GLN A 392 4.13 12.32 -22.85
C GLN A 392 3.90 13.02 -21.51
N LEU A 393 4.96 13.24 -20.71
CA LEU A 393 4.89 13.98 -19.45
C LEU A 393 4.44 15.42 -19.66
N ILE A 394 4.99 16.10 -20.67
CA ILE A 394 4.59 17.46 -21.04
C ILE A 394 3.11 17.51 -21.39
N THR A 395 2.66 16.56 -22.21
CA THR A 395 1.26 16.43 -22.62
C THR A 395 0.35 16.17 -21.41
N ALA A 396 0.75 15.28 -20.49
CA ALA A 396 0.02 14.98 -19.27
C ALA A 396 -0.10 16.20 -18.35
N PHE A 397 0.98 16.97 -18.16
CA PHE A 397 0.97 18.19 -17.35
C PHE A 397 0.05 19.27 -17.92
N TYR A 398 0.02 19.41 -19.25
CA TYR A 398 -0.88 20.32 -19.93
C TYR A 398 -2.34 19.89 -19.77
N ARG A 399 -2.65 18.61 -20.05
CA ARG A 399 -4.03 18.08 -20.00
C ARG A 399 -4.64 18.09 -18.60
N ALA A 400 -3.83 17.87 -17.58
CA ALA A 400 -4.28 17.86 -16.19
C ALA A 400 -4.31 19.25 -15.53
N ASP A 401 -4.04 20.32 -16.29
CA ASP A 401 -4.03 21.71 -15.81
C ASP A 401 -3.07 21.93 -14.62
N LEU A 402 -1.84 21.39 -14.70
CA LEU A 402 -0.85 21.49 -13.60
C LEU A 402 -0.56 22.95 -13.22
N LEU A 403 -0.47 23.85 -14.20
CA LEU A 403 -0.17 25.26 -13.96
C LEU A 403 -1.29 25.95 -13.17
N ASP A 404 -2.54 25.66 -13.51
CA ASP A 404 -3.70 26.21 -12.80
C ASP A 404 -3.80 25.61 -11.39
N LEU A 405 -3.42 24.34 -11.21
CA LEU A 405 -3.34 23.71 -9.90
C LEU A 405 -2.27 24.38 -9.03
N VAL A 406 -1.08 24.66 -9.59
CA VAL A 406 -0.01 25.40 -8.91
C VAL A 406 -0.49 26.79 -8.50
N ALA A 407 -1.14 27.53 -9.42
CA ALA A 407 -1.69 28.84 -9.15
C ALA A 407 -2.74 28.78 -8.02
N ARG A 408 -3.59 27.75 -8.03
CA ARG A 408 -4.59 27.53 -6.98
C ARG A 408 -3.94 27.24 -5.63
N PHE A 409 -2.91 26.39 -5.58
CA PHE A 409 -2.17 26.15 -4.34
C PHE A 409 -1.53 27.43 -3.81
N ILE A 410 -0.92 28.25 -4.67
CA ILE A 410 -0.34 29.54 -4.26
C ILE A 410 -1.41 30.47 -3.66
N ALA A 411 -2.61 30.50 -4.24
CA ALA A 411 -3.71 31.33 -3.76
C ALA A 411 -4.30 30.84 -2.41
N GLU A 412 -4.35 29.51 -2.21
CA GLU A 412 -4.91 28.88 -1.00
C GLU A 412 -3.92 28.79 0.16
N LEU A 413 -2.62 28.70 -0.13
CA LEU A 413 -1.58 28.73 0.88
C LEU A 413 -1.56 30.14 1.51
N LYS A 414 -2.12 30.25 2.72
CA LYS A 414 -2.03 31.48 3.51
C LYS A 414 -0.57 31.90 3.59
N PRO A 415 -0.24 33.18 3.36
CA PRO A 415 1.10 33.67 3.64
C PRO A 415 1.37 33.35 5.11
N GLY A 416 2.31 32.44 5.35
CA GLY A 416 2.69 32.09 6.70
C GLY A 416 3.07 33.37 7.46
N PRO A 417 2.95 33.40 8.80
CA PRO A 417 3.65 34.43 9.57
C PRO A 417 5.09 34.44 9.05
N ARG A 418 5.72 35.61 8.88
CA ARG A 418 7.11 35.72 8.43
C ARG A 418 8.00 34.95 9.41
N ILE A 419 8.13 33.64 9.24
CA ILE A 419 9.04 32.81 10.00
C ILE A 419 10.39 33.18 9.42
N SER A 420 11.17 33.90 10.21
CA SER A 420 12.57 34.28 9.98
C SER A 420 13.52 33.07 9.96
N SER A 421 13.06 31.90 9.48
CA SER A 421 13.87 30.74 9.17
C SER A 421 14.15 30.70 7.67
N PRO A 422 15.35 31.10 7.21
CA PRO A 422 15.71 31.17 5.79
C PRO A 422 15.72 29.80 5.09
N LEU A 423 15.63 28.67 5.80
CA LEU A 423 15.61 27.34 5.20
C LEU A 423 14.24 26.99 4.56
N PHE A 424 13.14 27.56 5.07
CA PHE A 424 11.77 27.18 4.68
C PHE A 424 11.35 27.76 3.32
N VAL A 425 11.52 29.07 3.14
CA VAL A 425 11.19 29.74 1.87
C VAL A 425 12.15 29.27 0.78
N TRP A 426 13.42 29.04 1.09
CA TRP A 426 14.39 28.61 0.08
C TRP A 426 14.07 27.23 -0.49
N GLY A 427 13.60 26.27 0.31
CA GLY A 427 13.25 24.92 -0.16
C GLY A 427 12.07 24.88 -1.14
N LEU A 428 10.94 25.53 -0.80
CA LEU A 428 9.77 25.55 -1.69
C LEU A 428 10.03 26.40 -2.93
N THR A 429 10.69 27.56 -2.78
CA THR A 429 11.02 28.43 -3.91
C THR A 429 12.14 27.83 -4.78
N GLN A 430 13.08 27.05 -4.24
CA GLN A 430 14.07 26.28 -5.03
C GLN A 430 13.42 25.10 -5.74
N SER A 431 12.55 24.34 -5.08
CA SER A 431 11.81 23.25 -5.74
C SER A 431 10.96 23.79 -6.87
N LEU A 432 10.16 24.84 -6.61
CA LEU A 432 9.38 25.53 -7.65
C LEU A 432 10.29 26.14 -8.72
N LYS A 433 11.42 26.78 -8.38
CA LYS A 433 12.39 27.28 -9.37
C LYS A 433 13.13 26.19 -10.15
N ARG A 434 13.14 24.93 -9.70
CA ARG A 434 13.71 23.79 -10.42
C ARG A 434 12.66 23.10 -11.29
N THR A 435 11.41 23.00 -10.82
CA THR A 435 10.31 22.41 -11.60
C THR A 435 9.67 23.39 -12.58
N LEU A 436 9.59 24.69 -12.26
CA LEU A 436 9.03 25.68 -13.19
C LEU A 436 9.81 25.75 -14.50
N PRO A 437 11.16 25.76 -14.56
CA PRO A 437 11.87 25.72 -15.83
C PRO A 437 11.60 24.44 -16.63
N LEU A 438 11.44 23.28 -15.98
CA LEU A 438 11.04 22.05 -16.67
C LEU A 438 9.64 22.17 -17.29
N VAL A 439 8.69 22.84 -16.60
CA VAL A 439 7.33 23.09 -17.09
C VAL A 439 7.28 24.26 -18.12
N CYS A 440 8.15 25.25 -17.98
CA CYS A 440 8.27 26.39 -18.89
C CYS A 440 9.04 26.03 -20.18
N VAL A 441 10.04 25.15 -20.13
CA VAL A 441 10.73 24.64 -21.33
C VAL A 441 9.81 23.70 -22.11
N ALA A 442 9.07 22.86 -21.38
CA ALA A 442 8.02 22.00 -21.93
C ALA A 442 6.89 22.74 -22.68
N THR A 443 6.63 24.00 -22.33
CA THR A 443 5.59 24.82 -22.97
C THR A 443 6.14 25.73 -24.07
N ILE A 444 7.47 25.80 -24.25
CA ILE A 444 8.12 26.68 -25.24
C ILE A 444 8.62 25.91 -26.47
N ASP A 445 8.88 24.60 -26.39
CA ASP A 445 9.33 23.80 -27.53
C ASP A 445 8.20 22.95 -28.17
N VAL A 446 7.40 23.60 -29.00
CA VAL A 446 6.69 22.96 -30.14
C VAL A 446 7.17 23.70 -31.40
N PRO A 447 8.02 23.12 -32.26
CA PRO A 447 8.72 23.89 -33.28
C PRO A 447 7.85 24.12 -34.52
N HIS A 448 7.68 25.38 -34.91
CA HIS A 448 7.44 25.69 -36.31
C HIS A 448 8.75 25.57 -37.09
N PHE A 449 8.75 24.62 -38.01
CA PHE A 449 9.65 24.46 -39.14
C PHE A 449 9.91 25.80 -39.88
N LEU A 450 11.12 25.90 -40.46
CA LEU A 450 11.63 26.87 -41.44
C LEU A 450 12.15 28.22 -40.89
N HIS A 451 13.46 28.36 -40.72
CA HIS A 451 14.36 28.77 -41.81
C HIS A 451 15.82 28.84 -41.33
N THR A 452 16.68 28.13 -42.03
CA THR A 452 18.12 28.33 -42.00
C THR A 452 18.46 29.68 -42.64
N THR A 453 19.14 30.57 -41.90
CA THR A 453 20.09 31.52 -42.48
C THR A 453 21.13 31.89 -41.42
N MET A 454 22.38 31.52 -41.70
CA MET A 454 23.56 32.19 -41.16
C MET A 454 23.41 33.69 -41.38
N PHE A 455 23.81 34.53 -40.42
CA PHE A 455 24.69 35.67 -40.68
C PHE A 455 25.27 36.25 -39.39
N THR A 456 26.48 36.75 -39.57
CA THR A 456 27.47 37.25 -38.64
C THR A 456 27.10 38.58 -37.99
N LYS A 457 27.73 38.83 -36.82
CA LYS A 457 27.81 40.12 -36.12
C LYS A 457 28.02 41.30 -37.06
N ASP A 458 27.19 42.33 -36.93
CA ASP A 458 27.56 43.72 -37.17
C ASP A 458 26.84 44.62 -36.14
N PRO A 459 27.55 45.42 -35.33
CA PRO A 459 26.95 46.28 -34.31
C PRO A 459 26.95 47.72 -34.80
N ASP A 460 26.04 48.12 -35.68
CA ASP A 460 25.68 49.53 -35.90
C ASP A 460 24.46 49.65 -36.82
N MET A 461 23.26 49.59 -36.25
CA MET A 461 22.10 50.34 -36.77
C MET A 461 20.96 50.33 -35.77
N GLY A 462 20.60 51.52 -35.29
CA GLY A 462 19.39 51.74 -34.51
C GLY A 462 18.15 51.51 -35.37
N VAL A 463 17.20 50.72 -34.87
CA VAL A 463 15.86 50.58 -35.45
C VAL A 463 14.84 50.73 -34.33
N GLN A 464 14.00 51.76 -34.48
CA GLN A 464 12.75 51.92 -33.75
C GLN A 464 11.81 50.75 -34.10
N ILE A 465 11.26 50.07 -33.10
CA ILE A 465 10.16 49.12 -33.28
C ILE A 465 8.90 49.68 -32.64
N ALA A 466 7.88 49.83 -33.48
CA ALA A 466 6.54 50.24 -33.15
C ALA A 466 5.86 49.22 -32.22
N THR A 467 5.20 49.73 -31.20
CA THR A 467 4.38 48.98 -30.24
C THR A 467 3.01 48.65 -30.83
N LYS A 468 2.70 47.36 -30.98
CA LYS A 468 1.31 46.88 -30.98
C LYS A 468 1.22 45.37 -30.75
N THR A 469 1.07 44.94 -29.50
CA THR A 469 -0.09 44.14 -29.03
C THR A 469 0.02 43.97 -27.52
N GLY A 470 -0.98 44.46 -26.80
CA GLY A 470 -1.06 44.36 -25.36
C GLY A 470 -1.73 43.07 -24.91
N TYR A 471 -1.29 42.59 -23.74
CA TYR A 471 -2.02 41.95 -22.65
C TYR A 471 -1.12 40.91 -21.98
N ILE A 472 -0.28 41.34 -21.03
CA ILE A 472 0.06 40.55 -19.85
C ILE A 472 0.11 41.52 -18.67
N ALA A 473 -0.78 41.31 -17.70
CA ALA A 473 -0.87 42.10 -16.49
C ALA A 473 0.32 41.81 -15.58
N THR A 474 1.11 42.85 -15.33
CA THR A 474 2.13 42.90 -14.28
C THR A 474 1.43 42.95 -12.91
N ILE A 475 1.44 41.86 -12.14
CA ILE A 475 1.24 41.96 -10.69
C ILE A 475 2.60 42.28 -10.06
N VAL A 476 2.68 43.54 -9.64
CA VAL A 476 3.80 44.18 -8.95
C VAL A 476 4.07 43.46 -7.63
N ALA A 477 5.33 43.08 -7.45
CA ALA A 477 5.92 42.85 -6.15
C ALA A 477 5.82 44.13 -5.31
N LYS A 478 4.85 44.15 -4.40
CA LYS A 478 4.82 45.02 -3.22
C LYS A 478 4.17 44.25 -2.07
N GLN A 479 4.99 43.59 -1.25
CA GLN A 479 4.96 43.61 0.23
C GLN A 479 6.09 42.80 0.86
#